data_AF-A0A9W6MTW4-F1
#
_entry.id   AF-A0A9W6MTW4-F1
#
_cell.length_a   1.000
_cell.length_b   1.000
_cell.length_c   1.000
_cell.angle_alpha   90.00
_cell.angle_beta   90.00
_cell.angle_gamma   90.00
#
_symmetry.space_group_name_H-M   'P 1'
#
loop_
_entity.id
_entity.type
_entity.pdbx_description
1 polymer ?
#
loop_
_entity_poly.entity_id
_entity_poly.type
_entity_poly.pdbx_seq_one_letter_code
_entity_poly.pdbx_strand_id
1 'polypeptide(L)' 'MGYSWPFPGRPPKHDLSTWSVTDDWPDPVPVTEAEIEVFERWFGDLFDELFGSSDP' A
#
# COMPACT_ATOMS: atom_id res chain seq x y z
N MET A 1 -33.23 12.83 -35.83
CA MET A 1 -32.96 11.47 -35.27
C MET A 1 -31.45 11.34 -35.17
N GLY A 2 -30.89 11.69 -34.01
CA GLY A 2 -29.45 11.60 -33.73
C GLY A 2 -29.19 10.32 -32.97
N TYR A 3 -28.41 9.41 -33.54
CA TYR A 3 -28.11 8.13 -32.93
C TYR A 3 -27.19 8.31 -31.72
N SER A 4 -27.51 7.64 -30.61
CA SER A 4 -26.68 7.57 -29.40
C SER A 4 -25.54 6.57 -29.64
N TRP A 5 -24.29 7.02 -29.45
CA TRP A 5 -23.10 6.18 -29.55
C TRP A 5 -23.17 4.97 -28.58
N PRO A 6 -22.70 3.77 -28.96
CA PRO A 6 -22.98 2.52 -28.21
C PRO A 6 -22.05 2.28 -27.01
N PHE A 7 -21.10 3.17 -26.73
CA PHE A 7 -20.20 3.00 -25.59
C PHE A 7 -20.74 3.82 -24.42
N PRO A 8 -21.10 3.18 -23.29
CA PRO A 8 -21.32 3.93 -22.06
C PRO A 8 -20.01 4.67 -21.77
N GLY A 9 -20.09 6.01 -21.69
CA GLY A 9 -18.96 6.87 -21.43
C GLY A 9 -18.17 6.39 -20.20
N ARG A 10 -16.88 6.78 -20.14
CA ARG A 10 -15.98 6.52 -19.00
C ARG A 10 -16.77 6.64 -17.68
N PRO A 11 -16.70 5.63 -16.79
CA PRO A 11 -17.38 5.67 -15.49
C PRO A 11 -17.10 7.02 -14.80
N PRO A 12 -18.08 7.61 -14.07
CA PRO A 12 -17.87 8.85 -13.34
C PRO A 12 -16.65 8.70 -12.45
N LYS A 13 -15.52 9.29 -12.88
CA LYS A 13 -14.19 9.02 -12.32
C LYS A 13 -14.02 9.57 -10.89
N HIS A 14 -15.09 10.15 -10.33
CA HIS A 14 -15.09 10.97 -9.12
C HIS A 14 -16.15 10.54 -8.10
N ASP A 15 -16.96 9.52 -8.37
CA ASP A 15 -17.83 8.96 -7.34
C ASP A 15 -17.05 7.92 -6.54
N LEU A 16 -16.50 8.36 -5.40
CA LEU A 16 -15.73 7.50 -4.49
C LEU A 16 -16.56 6.32 -3.96
N SER A 17 -17.90 6.39 -3.98
CA SER A 17 -18.76 5.28 -3.58
C SER A 17 -18.69 4.08 -4.55
N THR A 18 -18.18 4.30 -5.76
CA THR A 18 -17.96 3.24 -6.77
C THR A 18 -16.58 2.59 -6.67
N TRP A 19 -15.69 3.08 -5.80
CA TRP A 19 -14.36 2.54 -5.62
C TRP A 19 -14.38 1.34 -4.67
N SER A 20 -13.99 0.17 -5.15
CA SER A 20 -13.73 -1.00 -4.33
C SER A 20 -12.30 -0.95 -3.80
N VAL A 21 -12.15 -0.82 -2.48
CA VAL A 21 -10.86 -1.06 -1.81
C VAL A 21 -10.64 -2.57 -1.80
N THR A 22 -9.68 -3.04 -2.59
CA THR A 22 -9.29 -4.45 -2.63
C THR A 22 -7.92 -4.55 -1.98
N ASP A 23 -7.82 -5.38 -0.95
CA ASP A 23 -6.53 -5.71 -0.33
C ASP A 23 -5.91 -6.85 -1.13
N ASP A 24 -5.24 -6.49 -2.23
CA ASP A 24 -4.54 -7.43 -3.13
C ASP A 24 -3.13 -7.76 -2.62
N TRP A 25 -2.92 -7.74 -1.29
CA TRP A 25 -1.61 -8.03 -0.72
C TRP A 25 -1.29 -9.51 -0.90
N PRO A 26 -0.04 -9.84 -1.26
CA PRO A 26 0.38 -11.22 -1.36
C PRO A 26 0.31 -11.90 0.02
N ASP A 27 0.29 -13.24 0.01
CA ASP A 27 0.38 -14.01 1.23
C ASP A 27 1.60 -13.55 2.06
N PRO A 28 1.45 -13.36 3.38
CA PRO A 28 2.55 -12.97 4.24
C PRO A 28 3.74 -13.91 4.04
N VAL A 29 4.86 -13.36 3.60
CA VAL A 29 6.10 -14.12 3.42
C VAL A 29 6.70 -14.35 4.81
N PRO A 30 6.94 -15.60 5.23
CA PRO A 30 7.56 -15.85 6.52
C PRO A 30 9.00 -15.32 6.51
N VAL A 31 9.32 -14.47 7.49
CA VAL A 31 10.67 -13.95 7.70
C VAL A 31 11.29 -14.68 8.90
N THR A 32 12.52 -15.11 8.76
CA THR A 32 13.28 -15.79 9.83
C THR A 32 14.00 -14.80 10.73
N GLU A 33 14.32 -15.21 11.97
CA GLU A 33 15.09 -14.37 12.91
C GLU A 33 16.45 -13.95 12.33
N ALA A 34 17.12 -14.85 11.61
CA ALA A 34 18.40 -14.55 10.96
C ALA A 34 18.27 -13.49 9.86
N GLU A 35 17.15 -13.45 9.14
CA GLU A 35 16.88 -12.38 8.16
C GLU A 35 16.61 -11.05 8.86
N ILE A 36 15.86 -11.06 9.96
CA ILE A 36 15.60 -9.85 10.77
C ILE A 36 16.92 -9.27 11.28
N GLU A 37 17.82 -10.09 11.81
CA GLU A 37 19.14 -9.63 12.28
C GLU A 37 19.96 -8.97 11.18
N VAL A 38 19.90 -9.48 9.94
CA VAL A 38 20.57 -8.85 8.79
C VAL A 38 19.96 -7.49 8.52
N PHE A 39 18.63 -7.35 8.53
CA PHE A 39 17.99 -6.04 8.35
C PHE A 39 18.39 -5.05 9.46
N GLU A 40 18.32 -5.46 10.72
CA GLU A 40 18.67 -4.61 11.87
C GLU A 40 20.15 -4.21 11.87
N ARG A 41 21.06 -5.07 11.40
CA ARG A 41 22.49 -4.74 11.34
C ARG A 41 22.84 -3.64 10.34
N TRP A 42 22.02 -3.45 9.30
CA TRP A 42 22.23 -2.40 8.29
C TRP A 42 21.34 -1.18 8.49
N PHE A 43 20.17 -1.37 9.10
CA PHE A 43 19.15 -0.32 9.26
C PHE A 43 18.87 0.07 10.71
N GLY A 44 19.54 -0.55 11.69
CA GLY A 44 19.32 -0.30 13.12
C GLY A 44 19.50 1.18 13.48
N ASP A 45 20.62 1.79 13.09
CA ASP A 45 20.89 3.21 13.35
C ASP A 45 19.82 4.13 12.71
N LEU A 46 19.31 3.77 11.53
CA LEU A 46 18.23 4.52 10.86
C LEU A 46 16.89 4.39 11.59
N PHE A 47 16.58 3.20 12.10
CA PHE A 47 15.36 2.99 12.87
C PHE A 47 15.42 3.65 14.23
N ASP A 48 16.57 3.65 14.89
CA ASP A 48 16.79 4.39 16.12
C ASP A 48 16.69 5.91 15.90
N GLU A 49 17.12 6.42 14.75
CA GLU A 49 16.89 7.82 14.37
C GLU A 49 15.39 8.11 14.12
N LEU A 50 14.70 7.23 13.40
CA LEU A 50 13.31 7.44 12.98
C LEU A 50 12.31 7.23 14.12
N PHE A 51 12.61 6.34 15.07
CA PHE A 51 11.69 5.88 16.11
C PHE A 51 12.24 6.00 17.54
N GLY A 52 13.53 6.27 17.72
CA GLY A 52 14.19 6.29 19.03
C GLY A 52 13.91 7.54 19.87
N SER A 53 13.39 8.63 19.30
CA SER A 53 12.91 9.77 20.09
C SER A 53 11.49 9.52 20.60
N SER A 54 11.37 8.67 21.60
CA SER A 54 10.22 8.64 22.50
C SER A 54 10.59 9.45 23.76
N ASP A 55 10.69 10.78 23.65
CA ASP A 55 10.74 11.62 24.85
C ASP A 55 9.31 11.66 25.44
N PRO A 56 9.10 11.38 26.74
CA PRO A 56 7.78 11.29 27.38
C PRO A 56 7.00 12.61 27.47
#